data_AF-A0A847BRA7-F1
#
_entry.id   AF-A0A847BRA7-F1
#
_cell.length_a   1.000
_cell.length_b   1.000
_cell.length_c   1.000
_cell.angle_alpha   90.00
_cell.angle_beta   90.00
_cell.angle_gamma   90.00
#
_symmetry.space_group_name_H-M   'P 1'
#
loop_
_entity.id
_entity.type
_entity.pdbx_description
1 polymer ?
#
loop_
_entity_poly.entity_id
_entity_poly.type
_entity_poly.pdbx_seq_one_letter_code
_entity_poly.pdbx_strand_id
1 'polypeptide(L)' 'ALKALKTDPKKVCFVGDTKTDMQTALNANLIGLGVSWGFRTKEELIEHGAAHVFDAPKDLEQYLLS' A
#
# COMPACT_ATOMS: atom_id res chain seq x y z
N ALA A 1 -5.95 10.16 -10.99
CA ALA A 1 -4.54 10.06 -10.56
C ALA A 1 -3.69 9.27 -11.58
N LEU A 2 -3.80 7.95 -11.69
CA LEU A 2 -2.90 7.11 -12.51
C LEU A 2 -2.75 7.53 -13.98
N LYS A 3 -3.84 7.95 -14.66
CA LYS A 3 -3.78 8.42 -16.05
C LYS A 3 -2.83 9.59 -16.26
N ALA A 4 -2.66 10.46 -15.26
CA ALA A 4 -1.76 11.60 -15.33
C ALA A 4 -0.28 11.21 -15.18
N LEU A 5 0.00 10.09 -14.50
CA LEU A 5 1.35 9.62 -14.21
C LEU A 5 2.04 8.96 -15.43
N LYS A 6 1.28 8.58 -16.47
CA LYS A 6 1.78 7.93 -17.69
C LYS A 6 2.83 6.82 -17.42
N THR A 7 2.57 6.02 -16.39
CA THR A 7 3.48 4.96 -15.91
C THR A 7 2.75 3.62 -15.87
N ASP A 8 3.51 2.54 -15.75
CA ASP A 8 2.98 1.20 -15.51
C ASP A 8 2.36 1.14 -14.10
N PRO A 9 1.07 0.78 -13.95
CA PRO A 9 0.43 0.59 -12.65
C PRO A 9 1.23 -0.32 -11.71
N LYS A 10 1.95 -1.32 -12.24
CA LYS A 10 2.78 -2.23 -11.44
C LYS A 10 4.00 -1.56 -10.80
N LYS A 11 4.34 -0.33 -11.20
CA LYS A 11 5.40 0.48 -10.61
C LYS A 11 4.85 1.55 -9.65
N VAL A 12 3.57 1.50 -9.33
CA VAL A 12 2.92 2.46 -8.45
C VAL A 12 2.45 1.75 -7.20
N CYS A 13 2.79 2.32 -6.06
CA CYS A 13 2.32 1.87 -4.76
C CYS A 13 1.13 2.71 -4.30
N PHE A 14 0.15 2.07 -3.68
CA PHE A 14 -0.93 2.71 -2.94
C PHE A 14 -0.71 2.43 -1.46
N VAL A 15 -0.52 3.47 -0.66
CA VAL A 15 -0.26 3.36 0.79
C VAL A 15 -1.55 3.65 1.55
N GLY A 16 -1.92 2.79 2.49
CA GLY A 16 -3.12 2.98 3.31
C GLY A 16 -3.18 2.06 4.52
N ASP A 17 -4.20 2.24 5.35
CA ASP A 17 -4.34 1.60 6.66
C ASP A 17 -5.70 0.92 6.85
N THR A 18 -6.48 0.77 5.77
CA THR A 18 -7.76 0.07 5.75
C THR A 18 -7.82 -1.02 4.69
N LYS A 19 -8.77 -1.95 4.85
CA LYS A 19 -9.10 -2.93 3.80
C LYS A 19 -9.50 -2.29 2.47
N THR A 20 -10.15 -1.12 2.52
CA THR A 20 -10.61 -0.42 1.32
C THR A 20 -9.42 0.08 0.51
N ASP A 21 -8.35 0.52 1.17
CA ASP A 21 -7.12 0.91 0.49
C ASP A 21 -6.46 -0.28 -0.23
N MET A 22 -6.37 -1.43 0.46
CA MET A 22 -5.75 -2.62 -0.12
C MET A 22 -6.55 -3.17 -1.30
N GLN A 23 -7.88 -3.20 -1.18
CA GLN A 23 -8.77 -3.56 -2.29
C GLN A 23 -8.69 -2.55 -3.44
N THR A 24 -8.55 -1.26 -3.14
CA THR A 24 -8.35 -0.22 -4.18
C THR A 24 -7.05 -0.45 -4.94
N ALA A 25 -5.96 -0.76 -4.24
CA ALA A 25 -4.67 -1.08 -4.84
C ALA A 25 -4.78 -2.30 -5.76
N LEU A 26 -5.33 -3.41 -5.25
CA LEU A 26 -5.51 -4.66 -6.01
C LEU A 26 -6.36 -4.45 -7.26
N ASN A 27 -7.53 -3.81 -7.12
CA ASN A 27 -8.45 -3.59 -8.23
C ASN A 27 -7.87 -2.66 -9.31
N ALA A 28 -6.96 -1.77 -8.92
CA ALA A 28 -6.24 -0.89 -9.84
C ALA A 28 -4.90 -1.49 -10.35
N ASN A 29 -4.60 -2.74 -10.00
CA ASN A 29 -3.38 -3.46 -10.37
C ASN A 29 -2.10 -2.73 -9.90
N LEU A 30 -2.16 -2.14 -8.70
CA LEU A 30 -1.09 -1.43 -8.00
C LEU A 30 -0.49 -2.31 -6.91
N ILE A 31 0.67 -1.89 -6.37
CA ILE A 31 1.25 -2.48 -5.17
C ILE A 31 0.57 -1.88 -3.93
N GLY A 32 -0.15 -2.68 -3.14
CA GLY A 32 -0.73 -2.23 -1.88
C GLY A 32 0.29 -2.27 -0.75
N LEU A 33 0.55 -1.13 -0.10
CA LEU A 33 1.43 -1.03 1.07
C LEU A 33 0.61 -0.62 2.31
N GLY A 34 0.54 -1.50 3.29
CA GLY A 34 -0.16 -1.26 4.55
C GLY A 34 0.70 -0.50 5.56
N VAL A 35 0.06 0.26 6.45
CA VAL A 35 0.71 0.88 7.61
C VAL A 35 -0.05 0.54 8.89
N SER A 36 0.64 0.04 9.92
CA SER A 36 -0.01 -0.45 11.16
C SER A 36 -0.26 0.64 12.20
N TRP A 37 0.23 1.85 11.98
CA TRP A 37 0.01 3.01 12.85
C TRP A 37 -1.31 3.75 12.56
N GLY A 38 -2.26 3.09 11.90
CA GLY A 38 -3.57 3.61 11.51
C GLY A 38 -4.74 2.85 12.16
N PHE A 39 -5.82 2.65 11.41
CA PHE A 39 -7.09 2.10 11.92
C PHE A 39 -7.13 0.57 12.06
N ARG A 40 -6.40 -0.19 11.24
CA ARG A 40 -6.49 -1.65 11.17
C ARG A 40 -5.22 -2.37 11.61
N THR A 41 -5.37 -3.62 12.02
CA THR A 41 -4.23 -4.45 12.38
C THR A 41 -3.46 -4.91 11.15
N LYS A 42 -2.21 -5.30 11.36
CA LYS A 42 -1.33 -5.84 10.32
C LYS A 42 -1.94 -7.06 9.63
N GLU A 43 -2.59 -7.93 10.40
CA GLU A 43 -3.23 -9.14 9.92
C GLU A 43 -4.40 -8.82 8.97
N GLU A 44 -5.27 -7.87 9.32
CA GLU A 44 -6.40 -7.46 8.46
C GLU A 44 -5.89 -6.85 7.14
N LEU A 45 -4.81 -6.06 7.18
CA LEU A 45 -4.22 -5.47 5.98
C LEU A 45 -3.63 -6.55 5.05
N ILE A 46 -2.92 -7.53 5.61
CA ILE A 46 -2.37 -8.65 4.84
C ILE A 46 -3.47 -9.51 4.24
N GLU A 47 -4.52 -9.84 5.01
CA GLU A 47 -5.69 -10.60 4.53
C GLU A 47 -6.38 -9.92 3.35
N HIS A 48 -6.38 -8.58 3.33
CA HIS A 48 -6.98 -7.79 2.25
C HIS A 48 -6.03 -7.40 1.12
N GLY A 49 -4.80 -7.94 1.10
CA GLY A 49 -3.90 -7.85 -0.05
C GLY A 49 -2.77 -6.83 0.08
N ALA A 50 -2.42 -6.40 1.29
CA ALA A 50 -1.18 -5.67 1.51
C ALA A 50 0.02 -6.55 1.11
N ALA A 51 0.86 -6.04 0.20
CA ALA A 51 2.11 -6.70 -0.17
C ALA A 51 3.16 -6.60 0.95
N HIS A 52 3.11 -5.52 1.72
CA HIS A 52 3.91 -5.31 2.93
C HIS A 52 3.14 -4.45 3.91
N VAL A 53 3.41 -4.60 5.21
CA VAL A 53 2.87 -3.71 6.26
C VAL A 53 4.00 -3.18 7.10
N PHE A 54 4.12 -1.86 7.17
CA PHE A 54 5.15 -1.15 7.92
C PHE A 54 4.64 -0.77 9.31
N ASP A 55 5.54 -0.77 10.29
CA ASP A 55 5.23 -0.47 11.69
C ASP A 55 5.63 0.94 12.13
N ALA A 56 6.56 1.59 11.40
CA ALA A 56 6.82 3.03 11.51
C ALA A 56 6.93 3.73 10.14
N PRO A 57 6.61 5.03 10.05
CA PRO A 57 6.79 5.83 8.82
C PRO A 57 8.21 5.75 8.25
N LYS A 58 9.21 5.63 9.13
CA LYS A 58 10.62 5.50 8.76
C LYS A 58 10.93 4.21 7.99
N ASP A 59 10.25 3.11 8.31
CA ASP A 59 10.44 1.83 7.63
C ASP A 59 9.91 1.90 6.20
N LEU A 60 8.77 2.57 6.02
CA LEU A 60 8.21 2.85 4.69
C LEU A 60 9.13 3.76 3.87
N GLU A 61 9.65 4.84 4.48
CA GLU A 61 10.61 5.73 3.82
C GLU A 61 11.84 4.96 3.32
N GLN A 62 12.43 4.12 4.18
CA GLN A 62 13.59 3.30 3.81
C GLN A 62 13.28 2.35 2.65
N TYR A 63 12.11 1.72 2.67
CA TYR A 63 11.66 0.82 1.61
C TYR A 63 11.46 1.53 0.26
N LEU A 64 10.96 2.78 0.28
CA LEU A 64 10.71 3.53 -0.95
C LEU A 64 11.99 4.11 -1.59
N LEU A 65 13.04 4.33 -0.79
CA LEU A 65 14.29 4.95 -1.22
C LEU A 65 15.41 3.95 -1.55
N SER A 66 15.19 2.66 -1.30
CA SER A 66 16.12 1.57 -1.66
C SER A 66 15.97 1.16 -3.12
#